data_AF-A0A2W6CHR4-F1
#
_entry.id   AF-A0A2W6CHR4-F1
#
_cell.length_a   1.000
_cell.length_b   1.000
_cell.length_c   1.000
_cell.angle_alpha   90.00
_cell.angle_beta   90.00
_cell.angle_gamma   90.00
#
_symmetry.space_group_name_H-M   'P 1'
#
loop_
_entity.id
_entity.type
_entity.pdbx_description
1 polymer ?
#
loop_
_entity_poly.entity_id
_entity_poly.type
_entity_poly.pdbx_seq_one_letter_code
_entity_poly.pdbx_strand_id
1 'polypeptide(L)'
;ILKGAGTVIAGPDGRFAINATGGPNLATAGAGDVLSGVVGALLAQGCDTWDAAVAGVYLHGRAGDLVAARLGDAGTLAGDLTEAIPVARKEIRNELGGKQ
;
A
#
# COMPACT_ATOMS: atom_id res chain seq x y z
N ILE A 1 6.34 -9.81 -4.58
CA ILE A 1 6.42 -8.73 -3.57
C ILE A 1 7.17 -9.26 -2.36
N LEU A 2 8.36 -8.73 -2.08
CA LEU A 2 9.15 -9.05 -0.90
C LEU A 2 8.87 -8.01 0.19
N LYS A 3 8.05 -8.39 1.17
CA LYS A 3 7.58 -7.49 2.23
C LYS A 3 8.68 -7.17 3.25
N GLY A 4 8.67 -5.94 3.76
CA GLY A 4 9.60 -5.43 4.76
C GLY A 4 9.67 -3.90 4.71
N ALA A 5 10.53 -3.31 5.55
CA ALA A 5 10.92 -1.91 5.38
C ALA A 5 11.59 -1.75 4.00
N GLY A 6 11.07 -0.86 3.16
CA GLY A 6 11.50 -0.78 1.76
C GLY A 6 11.02 -1.99 0.94
N THR A 7 9.73 -2.29 0.96
CA THR A 7 9.15 -3.44 0.24
C THR A 7 9.57 -3.44 -1.22
N VAL A 8 10.10 -4.56 -1.70
CA VAL A 8 10.59 -4.71 -3.07
C VAL A 8 9.54 -5.39 -3.94
N ILE A 9 9.20 -4.77 -5.07
CA ILE A 9 8.35 -5.33 -6.11
C ILE A 9 9.27 -5.73 -7.25
N ALA A 10 9.34 -7.02 -7.57
CA ALA A 10 10.17 -7.54 -8.67
C ALA A 10 9.27 -8.24 -9.70
N GLY A 11 9.45 -7.89 -10.97
CA GLY A 11 8.78 -8.51 -12.11
C GLY A 11 9.61 -9.67 -12.69
N PRO A 12 8.98 -10.62 -13.38
CA PRO A 12 9.67 -11.76 -14.00
C PRO A 12 10.60 -11.33 -15.16
N ASP A 13 10.39 -10.12 -15.70
CA ASP A 13 11.16 -9.46 -16.74
C ASP A 13 12.40 -8.70 -16.21
N GLY A 14 12.71 -8.82 -14.92
CA GLY A 14 13.90 -8.25 -14.30
C GLY A 14 13.74 -6.81 -13.82
N ARG A 15 12.61 -6.14 -14.11
CA ARG A 15 12.28 -4.84 -13.51
C ARG A 15 12.03 -4.98 -12.02
N PHE A 16 12.36 -3.93 -11.26
CA PHE A 16 12.02 -3.85 -9.85
C PHE A 16 11.70 -2.42 -9.42
N ALA A 17 10.95 -2.30 -8.32
CA ALA A 17 10.63 -1.06 -7.64
C ALA A 17 10.77 -1.23 -6.13
N ILE A 18 11.05 -0.14 -5.43
CA ILE A 18 11.15 -0.10 -3.97
C ILE A 18 10.07 0.83 -3.46
N ASN A 19 9.25 0.35 -2.53
CA ASN A 19 8.26 1.19 -1.87
C ASN A 19 8.90 1.97 -0.72
N ALA A 20 8.82 3.30 -0.79
CA ALA A 20 9.32 4.20 0.24
C ALA A 20 8.27 4.56 1.31
N THR A 21 7.04 4.04 1.21
CA THR A 21 5.92 4.36 2.11
C THR A 21 5.71 3.28 3.16
N GLY A 22 5.05 3.64 4.26
CA GLY A 22 4.83 2.78 5.41
C GLY A 22 5.96 2.83 6.43
N GLY A 23 5.74 2.19 7.59
CA GLY A 23 6.69 2.19 8.69
C GLY A 23 6.58 0.96 9.59
N PRO A 24 7.24 0.99 10.77
CA PRO A 24 7.19 -0.09 11.77
C PRO A 24 5.77 -0.46 12.19
N ASN A 25 4.85 0.50 12.10
CA ASN A 25 3.44 0.33 12.40
C ASN A 25 2.73 -0.70 11.49
N LEU A 26 3.32 -1.05 10.34
CA LEU A 26 2.82 -2.11 9.45
C LEU A 26 3.26 -3.52 9.89
N ALA A 27 4.15 -3.63 10.87
CA ALA A 27 4.56 -4.90 11.46
C ALA A 27 3.48 -5.46 12.42
N THR A 28 2.24 -5.49 11.97
CA THR A 28 1.07 -5.99 12.71
C THR A 28 0.47 -7.21 12.01
N ALA A 29 -0.19 -8.07 12.78
CA ALA A 29 -0.89 -9.23 12.25
C ALA A 29 -2.00 -8.78 11.28
N GLY A 30 -2.11 -9.45 10.13
CA GLY A 30 -3.13 -9.17 9.13
C GLY A 30 -2.80 -8.04 8.14
N ALA A 31 -1.75 -7.24 8.35
CA ALA A 31 -1.35 -6.21 7.36
C ALA A 31 -1.06 -6.80 5.97
N GLY A 32 -0.44 -8.00 5.93
CA GLY A 32 -0.20 -8.72 4.67
C GLY A 32 -1.48 -9.16 3.95
N ASP A 33 -2.55 -9.47 4.70
CA ASP A 33 -3.85 -9.84 4.13
C ASP A 33 -4.53 -8.62 3.54
N VAL A 34 -4.44 -7.46 4.21
CA VAL A 34 -4.92 -6.17 3.68
C VAL A 34 -4.20 -5.83 2.38
N LEU A 35 -2.87 -5.91 2.34
CA LEU A 35 -2.09 -5.69 1.13
C LEU A 35 -2.53 -6.63 -0.01
N SER A 36 -2.70 -7.92 0.29
CA SER A 36 -3.11 -8.92 -0.70
C SER A 36 -4.51 -8.62 -1.24
N GLY A 37 -5.44 -8.20 -0.37
CA GLY A 37 -6.78 -7.77 -0.76
C GLY A 37 -6.77 -6.52 -1.66
N VAL A 38 -5.91 -5.54 -1.35
CA VAL A 38 -5.74 -4.34 -2.19
C VAL A 38 -5.22 -4.70 -3.59
N VAL A 39 -4.15 -5.51 -3.67
CA VAL A 39 -3.61 -5.96 -4.96
C VAL A 39 -4.64 -6.79 -5.73
N GLY A 40 -5.33 -7.71 -5.07
CA GLY A 40 -6.40 -8.50 -5.66
C GLY A 40 -7.55 -7.65 -6.20
N ALA A 41 -7.94 -6.59 -5.48
CA ALA A 41 -8.98 -5.66 -5.93
C ALA A 41 -8.55 -4.83 -7.16
N LEU A 42 -7.27 -4.47 -7.27
CA LEU A 42 -6.73 -3.78 -8.45
C LEU A 42 -6.67 -4.71 -9.67
N LEU A 43 -6.25 -5.96 -9.47
CA LEU A 43 -6.30 -7.00 -10.50
C LEU A 43 -7.74 -7.23 -10.98
N ALA A 44 -8.70 -7.31 -10.07
CA ALA A 44 -10.12 -7.48 -10.40
C ALA A 44 -10.71 -6.27 -11.16
N GLN A 45 -10.10 -5.08 -11.03
CA GLN A 45 -10.43 -3.89 -11.81
C GLN A 45 -9.77 -3.87 -13.20
N GLY A 46 -8.96 -4.86 -13.55
CA GLY A 46 -8.31 -4.99 -14.86
C GLY A 46 -6.93 -4.35 -14.95
N CYS A 47 -6.31 -3.98 -13.83
CA CYS A 47 -4.90 -3.58 -13.83
C CYS A 47 -4.02 -4.77 -14.22
N ASP A 48 -2.94 -4.53 -14.96
CA ASP A 48 -1.93 -5.57 -15.17
C ASP A 48 -1.24 -5.91 -13.84
N THR A 49 -0.57 -7.07 -13.82
CA THR A 49 0.02 -7.62 -12.59
C THR A 49 1.10 -6.73 -11.98
N TRP A 50 1.83 -5.99 -12.80
CA TRP A 50 2.87 -5.10 -12.32
C TRP A 50 2.28 -3.82 -11.74
N ASP A 51 1.38 -3.16 -12.47
CA ASP A 51 0.75 -1.93 -11.97
C ASP A 51 -0.09 -2.21 -10.72
N ALA A 52 -0.81 -3.34 -10.67
CA ALA A 52 -1.55 -3.75 -9.47
C ALA A 52 -0.63 -3.98 -8.27
N ALA A 53 0.54 -4.61 -8.48
CA ALA A 53 1.50 -4.84 -7.42
C ALA A 53 2.15 -3.54 -6.92
N VAL A 54 2.61 -2.69 -7.84
CA VAL A 54 3.26 -1.41 -7.49
C VAL A 54 2.26 -0.46 -6.82
N ALA A 55 1.11 -0.23 -7.43
CA ALA A 55 0.08 0.66 -6.89
C ALA A 55 -0.51 0.11 -5.58
N GLY A 56 -0.72 -1.21 -5.48
CA GLY A 56 -1.25 -1.83 -4.26
C GLY A 56 -0.29 -1.72 -3.08
N VAL A 57 1.00 -1.95 -3.30
CA VAL A 57 2.04 -1.78 -2.25
C VAL A 57 2.14 -0.31 -1.82
N TYR A 58 2.16 0.62 -2.78
CA TYR A 58 2.21 2.04 -2.45
C TYR A 58 0.96 2.49 -1.68
N LEU A 59 -0.23 2.11 -2.13
CA LEU A 59 -1.49 2.47 -1.48
C LEU A 59 -1.58 1.91 -0.05
N HIS A 60 -1.16 0.66 0.16
CA HIS A 60 -1.08 0.05 1.48
C HIS A 60 -0.08 0.78 2.39
N GLY A 61 1.11 1.12 1.88
CA GLY A 61 2.10 1.88 2.65
C GLY A 61 1.62 3.28 3.01
N ARG A 62 0.98 4.00 2.09
CA ARG A 62 0.35 5.30 2.35
C ARG A 62 -0.76 5.22 3.40
N ALA A 63 -1.59 4.17 3.38
CA ALA A 63 -2.55 3.93 4.46
C ALA A 63 -1.84 3.71 5.80
N GLY A 64 -0.71 3.00 5.79
CA GLY A 64 0.19 2.90 6.95
C GLY A 64 0.66 4.25 7.46
N ASP A 65 1.12 5.14 6.57
CA ASP A 65 1.57 6.49 6.94
C ASP A 65 0.44 7.31 7.61
N LEU A 66 -0.77 7.22 7.07
CA LEU A 66 -1.95 7.89 7.65
C LEU A 66 -2.31 7.36 9.03
N VAL A 67 -2.26 6.05 9.23
CA VAL A 67 -2.51 5.45 10.55
C VAL A 67 -1.41 5.84 11.52
N ALA A 68 -0.14 5.83 11.09
CA ALA A 68 0.99 6.25 11.92
C ALA A 68 0.87 7.72 12.36
N ALA A 69 0.42 8.61 11.48
CA ALA A 69 0.19 10.00 11.83
C ALA A 69 -0.87 10.18 12.94
N ARG A 70 -1.79 9.21 13.09
CA ARG A 70 -2.84 9.23 14.12
C ARG A 70 -2.45 8.48 15.41
N LEU A 71 -1.83 7.32 15.30
CA LEU A 71 -1.59 6.38 16.41
C LEU A 71 -0.12 6.27 16.83
N GLY A 72 0.81 6.75 15.99
CA GLY A 72 2.24 6.56 16.14
C GLY A 72 2.75 5.26 15.50
N ASP A 73 3.98 4.88 15.85
CA ASP A 73 4.71 3.79 15.19
C ASP A 73 4.30 2.38 15.63
N ALA A 74 3.37 2.26 16.58
CA ALA A 74 2.91 0.99 17.14
C ALA A 74 1.41 1.03 17.45
N GLY A 75 0.81 -0.16 17.57
CA GLY A 75 -0.61 -0.31 17.94
C GLY A 75 -1.59 -0.34 16.77
N THR A 76 -1.13 -0.24 15.53
CA THR A 76 -1.95 -0.44 14.34
C THR A 76 -2.58 -1.83 14.32
N LEU A 77 -3.88 -1.89 14.05
CA LEU A 77 -4.60 -3.10 13.70
C LEU A 77 -4.82 -3.17 12.18
N ALA A 78 -5.02 -4.38 11.65
CA ALA A 78 -5.36 -4.55 10.24
C ALA A 78 -6.66 -3.81 9.83
N GLY A 79 -7.59 -3.66 10.77
CA GLY A 79 -8.82 -2.87 10.58
C GLY A 79 -8.53 -1.39 10.30
N ASP A 80 -7.59 -0.79 11.05
CA ASP A 80 -7.21 0.61 10.86
C ASP A 80 -6.64 0.84 9.45
N LEU A 81 -5.84 -0.10 8.95
CA LEU A 81 -5.32 -0.05 7.59
C LEU A 81 -6.45 -0.12 6.57
N THR A 82 -7.39 -1.04 6.75
CA THR A 82 -8.54 -1.22 5.84
C THR A 82 -9.39 0.05 5.76
N GLU A 83 -9.62 0.72 6.89
CA GLU A 83 -10.33 2.00 6.94
C GLU A 83 -9.54 3.14 6.28
N ALA A 84 -8.21 3.12 6.36
CA ALA A 84 -7.34 4.14 5.79
C ALA A 84 -7.12 3.99 4.27
N ILE A 85 -7.27 2.79 3.68
CA ILE A 85 -7.13 2.55 2.22
C ILE A 85 -7.96 3.54 1.37
N PRO A 86 -9.29 3.71 1.56
CA PRO A 86 -10.07 4.64 0.75
C PRO A 86 -9.64 6.10 0.91
N VAL A 87 -9.14 6.49 2.08
CA VAL A 87 -8.60 7.83 2.34
C VAL A 87 -7.31 8.04 1.56
N ALA A 88 -6.35 7.13 1.69
CA ALA A 88 -5.10 7.16 0.93
C ALA A 88 -5.36 7.19 -0.59
N ARG A 89 -6.33 6.39 -1.08
CA ARG A 89 -6.71 6.40 -2.50
C ARG A 89 -7.26 7.75 -2.95
N LYS A 90 -8.05 8.41 -2.10
CA LYS A 90 -8.58 9.75 -2.37
C LYS A 90 -7.45 10.79 -2.43
N GLU A 91 -6.51 10.74 -1.49
CA GLU A 91 -5.34 11.65 -1.48
C GLU A 91 -4.51 11.50 -2.74
N ILE A 92 -4.10 10.29 -3.09
CA ILE A 92 -3.29 10.00 -4.29
C ILE A 92 -4.02 10.49 -5.55
N ARG A 93 -5.33 10.23 -5.66
CA ARG A 93 -6.11 10.70 -6.82
C ARG A 93 -6.14 12.22 -6.90
N ASN A 94 -6.23 12.92 -5.77
CA ASN A 94 -6.22 14.38 -5.76
C ASN A 94 -4.85 14.94 -6.16
N GLU A 95 -3.75 14.32 -5.72
CA GLU A 95 -2.38 14.70 -6.12
C GLU A 95 -2.15 14.52 -7.63
N LEU A 96 -2.73 13.47 -8.22
CA LEU A 96 -2.67 13.22 -9.67
C LEU A 96 -3.64 14.12 -10.46
N GLY A 97 -4.80 14.43 -9.91
CA GLY A 97 -5.84 15.27 -10.53
C GLY A 97 -5.58 16.79 -10.43
N GLY A 98 -4.69 17.23 -9.53
CA GLY A 98 -4.23 18.62 -9.44
C GLY A 98 -3.13 19.00 -10.46
N LYS A 99 -2.80 18.10 -11.38
CA LYS A 99 -1.85 18.30 -12.50
C LYS A 99 -2.56 18.34 -13.87
N GLN A 100 -3.71 19.01 -13.95
CA GLN A 100 -4.31 19.41 -15.23
C GLN A 100 -4.32 20.94 -15.33
#